data_AF-G1QFG3-F1
#
_entry.id   AF-G1QFG3-F1
#
_cell.length_a   1.000
_cell.length_b   1.000
_cell.length_c   1.000
_cell.angle_alpha   90.00
_cell.angle_beta   90.00
_cell.angle_gamma   90.00
#
_symmetry.space_group_name_H-M   'P 1'
#
loop_
_entity.id
_entity.type
_entity.pdbx_description
1 polymer ?
#
loop_
_entity_poly.entity_id
_entity_poly.type
_entity_poly.pdbx_seq_one_letter_code
_entity_poly.pdbx_strand_id
1 'polypeptide(L)' 'GILKDKTAVAVKTCKEDLPQELKIKFLQEAKILKQYDHPNIVKLIGVCTQRQ' A
#
# COMPACT_ATOMS: atom_id res chain seq x y z
N GLY A 1 8.30 -3.21 -8.15
CA GLY A 1 9.43 -2.27 -8.02
C GLY A 1 10.59 -2.95 -7.32
N ILE A 2 11.77 -2.33 -7.30
CA ILE A 2 12.95 -2.81 -6.58
C ILE A 2 13.44 -1.68 -5.68
N LEU A 3 13.68 -1.94 -4.39
CA LEU A 3 14.22 -0.97 -3.43
C LEU A 3 15.76 -0.83 -3.57
N LYS A 4 16.35 0.17 -2.91
CA LYS A 4 17.82 0.41 -2.95
C LYS A 4 18.64 -0.78 -2.46
N ASP A 5 18.11 -1.52 -1.49
CA ASP A 5 18.71 -2.76 -0.95
C ASP A 5 18.46 -3.99 -1.84
N LYS A 6 17.93 -3.80 -3.05
CA LYS A 6 17.57 -4.83 -4.04
C LYS A 6 16.36 -5.68 -3.64
N THR A 7 15.65 -5.36 -2.58
CA THR A 7 14.40 -6.04 -2.23
C THR A 7 13.34 -5.81 -3.30
N ALA A 8 12.79 -6.89 -3.86
CA ALA A 8 11.66 -6.81 -4.78
C ALA A 8 10.35 -6.53 -4.03
N VAL A 9 9.56 -5.59 -4.55
CA VAL A 9 8.31 -5.16 -3.93
C VAL A 9 7.15 -5.12 -4.92
N ALA A 10 5.97 -5.47 -4.45
CA ALA A 10 4.72 -5.20 -5.15
C ALA A 10 4.29 -3.75 -4.89
N VAL A 11 3.84 -3.05 -5.93
CA VAL A 11 3.31 -1.68 -5.81
C VAL A 11 1.87 -1.69 -6.27
N LYS A 12 0.95 -1.37 -5.36
CA LYS A 12 -0.46 -1.16 -5.68
C LYS A 12 -0.71 0.33 -5.80
N THR A 13 -1.30 0.76 -6.92
CA THR A 13 -1.56 2.18 -7.22
C THR A 13 -3.07 2.44 -7.26
N CYS A 14 -3.51 3.59 -6.78
CA CYS A 14 -4.88 4.06 -6.88
C CYS A 14 -4.96 5.05 -8.06
N LYS A 15 -5.92 4.88 -8.97
CA LYS A 15 -6.11 5.84 -10.07
C LYS A 15 -6.80 7.11 -9.57
N GLU A 16 -6.47 8.25 -10.17
CA GLU A 16 -6.96 9.56 -9.76
C GLU A 16 -8.45 9.76 -10.01
N ASP A 17 -9.00 9.12 -11.04
CA ASP A 17 -10.39 9.20 -11.49
C ASP A 17 -11.35 8.30 -10.70
N LEU A 18 -10.86 7.55 -9.70
CA LEU A 18 -11.71 6.68 -8.90
C LEU A 18 -12.66 7.47 -7.97
N PRO A 19 -13.91 7.00 -7.80
CA PRO A 19 -14.81 7.50 -6.77
C PRO A 19 -14.14 7.55 -5.39
N GLN A 20 -14.49 8.57 -4.60
CA GLN A 20 -13.92 8.81 -3.28
C GLN A 20 -14.06 7.59 -2.34
N GLU A 21 -15.19 6.87 -2.42
CA GLU A 21 -15.41 5.66 -1.64
C GLU A 21 -14.37 4.57 -1.94
N LEU A 22 -14.00 4.39 -3.21
CA LEU A 22 -12.98 3.40 -3.62
C LEU A 22 -11.58 3.84 -3.18
N LYS A 23 -11.29 5.15 -3.21
CA LYS A 23 -10.05 5.70 -2.65
C LYS A 23 -9.94 5.42 -1.14
N ILE A 24 -11.04 5.56 -0.41
CA ILE A 24 -11.09 5.25 1.02
C ILE A 24 -10.84 3.75 1.25
N LYS A 25 -11.50 2.86 0.50
CA LYS A 25 -11.27 1.41 0.60
C LYS A 25 -9.82 1.04 0.30
N PHE A 26 -9.22 1.65 -0.72
CA PHE A 26 -7.81 1.47 -1.04
C PHE A 26 -6.89 1.83 0.14
N LEU A 27 -7.13 2.97 0.80
CA LEU A 27 -6.36 3.39 1.98
C LEU A 27 -6.64 2.51 3.21
N GLN A 28 -7.86 1.98 3.35
CA GLN A 28 -8.23 1.06 4.42
C GLN A 28 -7.42 -0.25 4.37
N GLU A 29 -7.15 -0.79 3.17
CA GLU A 29 -6.30 -1.98 3.04
C GLU A 29 -4.91 -1.77 3.67
N ALA A 30 -4.27 -0.61 3.41
CA ALA A 30 -2.98 -0.28 4.01
C ALA A 30 -3.09 -0.14 5.55
N LYS A 31 -4.18 0.45 6.06
CA LYS A 31 -4.44 0.54 7.51
C LYS A 31 -4.60 -0.83 8.17
N ILE A 32 -5.21 -1.78 7.48
CA ILE A 32 -5.38 -3.16 7.94
C ILE A 32 -4.02 -3.86 7.95
N LEU A 33 -3.27 -3.85 6.84
CA LEU A 33 -1.98 -4.52 6.74
C LEU A 33 -0.92 -3.97 7.70
N LYS A 34 -1.00 -2.68 8.06
CA LYS A 34 -0.12 -2.07 9.09
C LYS A 34 -0.23 -2.77 10.46
N GLN A 35 -1.35 -3.41 10.75
CA GLN A 35 -1.61 -4.05 12.05
C GLN A 35 -1.07 -5.49 12.15
N TYR A 36 -0.61 -6.07 11.03
CA TYR A 36 -0.14 -7.45 10.98
C TYR A 36 1.36 -7.53 10.68
N ASP A 37 2.08 -8.31 11.47
CA ASP A 37 3.45 -8.75 11.17
C ASP A 37 3.53 -10.26 11.45
N HIS A 38 3.39 -11.06 10.40
CA HIS A 38 3.29 -12.52 10.51
C HIS A 38 3.86 -13.17 9.24
N PRO A 39 4.58 -14.32 9.34
CA PRO A 39 5.21 -14.97 8.18
C PRO A 39 4.25 -15.34 7.04
N ASN A 40 2.98 -15.58 7.35
CA ASN A 40 1.95 -15.96 6.38
C ASN A 40 1.02 -14.81 5.94
N ILE A 41 1.31 -13.56 6.31
CA ILE A 41 0.53 -12.39 5.93
C ILE A 41 1.43 -11.44 5.14
N VAL A 42 0.89 -10.85 4.06
CA VAL A 42 1.64 -9.88 3.25
C VAL A 42 2.02 -8.68 4.11
N LYS A 43 3.33 -8.40 4.19
CA LYS A 43 3.87 -7.28 4.95
C LYS A 43 3.71 -5.97 4.18
N LEU A 44 3.10 -4.97 4.82
CA LEU A 44 3.13 -3.60 4.30
C LEU A 44 4.51 -2.99 4.55
N ILE A 45 5.25 -2.73 3.47
CA ILE A 45 6.59 -2.10 3.56
C ILE A 45 6.48 -0.59 3.74
N GLY A 46 5.53 0.04 3.05
CA GLY A 46 5.32 1.48 3.13
C GLY A 46 4.15 1.96 2.28
N VAL A 47 3.82 3.23 2.45
CA VAL A 47 2.77 3.91 1.69
C VAL A 47 3.33 5.23 1.19
N CYS A 48 3.00 5.60 -0.04
CA CYS A 48 3.29 6.91 -0.59
C CYS A 48 1.96 7.62 -0.85
N THR A 49 1.82 8.83 -0.34
CA THR A 49 0.73 9.73 -0.69
C THR A 49 1.32 10.92 -1.41
N GLN A 50 0.60 11.43 -2.41
CA GLN A 50 0.95 12.72 -2.98
C GLN A 50 0.91 13.75 -1.84
N ARG A 51 2.00 14.50 -1.65
CA ARG A 51 1.98 15.63 -0.72
C ARG A 51 0.91 16.59 -1.24
N GLN A 52 0.00 17.02 -0.37
CA GLN A 52 -0.85 18.19 -0.63
C GLN A 52 0.04 19.40 -0.91
#